data_AF-A0AAW9EAC7-F1
#
_entry.id   AF-A0AAW9EAC7-F1
#
_cell.length_a   1.000
_cell.length_b   1.000
_cell.length_c   1.000
_cell.angle_alpha   90.00
_cell.angle_beta   90.00
_cell.angle_gamma   90.00
#
_symmetry.space_group_name_H-M   'P 1'
#
loop_
_entity.id
_entity.type
_entity.pdbx_description
1 polymer ?
#
loop_
_entity_poly.entity_id
_entity_poly.type
_entity_poly.pdbx_seq_one_letter_code
_entity_poly.pdbx_strand_id
1 'polypeptide(L)'
;GGTITGSSRYLKKTQGKAVNMVAVEPRDSPVISQALASEEIKPGPHKIQGIGAGFIPENLELSLLDRVIQITNEEAFETARDVMTKEGILAGISSGAAIAAAVKLAKEPEFANKEIVVILP
;
A
#
# COMPACT_ATOMS: atom_id res chain seq x y z
N GLY A 1 -5.43 -4.57 6.01
CA GLY A 1 -6.76 -5.20 5.87
C GLY A 1 -7.86 -4.18 6.10
N GLY A 2 -8.20 -3.91 7.37
CA GLY A 2 -9.35 -3.06 7.74
C GLY A 2 -9.43 -1.71 7.04
N THR A 3 -8.37 -0.89 7.07
CA THR A 3 -8.38 0.47 6.48
C THR A 3 -8.75 0.46 5.00
N ILE A 4 -8.04 -0.32 4.18
CA ILE A 4 -8.28 -0.33 2.74
C ILE A 4 -9.64 -0.95 2.39
N THR A 5 -10.06 -2.03 3.06
CA THR A 5 -11.38 -2.64 2.83
C THR A 5 -12.51 -1.68 3.19
N GLY A 6 -12.45 -1.06 4.38
CA GLY A 6 -13.47 -0.13 4.85
C GLY A 6 -13.60 1.09 3.93
N SER A 7 -12.47 1.76 3.63
CA SER A 7 -12.44 2.90 2.71
C SER A 7 -12.92 2.52 1.31
N SER A 8 -12.50 1.36 0.78
CA SER A 8 -12.93 0.90 -0.55
C SER A 8 -14.44 0.66 -0.61
N ARG A 9 -15.01 -0.03 0.39
CA ARG A 9 -16.46 -0.27 0.45
C ARG A 9 -17.24 1.03 0.48
N TYR A 10 -16.83 1.98 1.33
CA TYR A 10 -17.51 3.26 1.42
C TYR A 10 -17.41 4.07 0.12
N LEU A 11 -16.20 4.26 -0.42
CA LEU A 11 -15.99 5.08 -1.61
C LEU A 11 -16.63 4.46 -2.86
N LYS A 12 -16.46 3.15 -3.09
CA LYS A 12 -16.98 2.47 -4.28
C LYS A 12 -18.46 2.12 -4.16
N LYS A 13 -18.88 1.47 -3.06
CA LYS A 13 -20.23 0.90 -2.92
C LYS A 13 -21.24 1.90 -2.34
N THR A 14 -20.84 2.74 -1.38
CA THR A 14 -21.76 3.71 -0.75
C THR A 14 -21.79 5.05 -1.50
N GLN A 15 -20.64 5.57 -1.89
CA GLN A 15 -20.53 6.88 -2.55
C GLN A 15 -20.53 6.79 -4.09
N GLY A 16 -20.42 5.59 -4.66
CA GLY A 16 -20.42 5.39 -6.11
C GLY A 16 -19.23 6.03 -6.85
N LYS A 17 -18.11 6.28 -6.16
CA LYS A 17 -16.94 6.92 -6.76
C LYS A 17 -16.08 5.91 -7.49
N ALA A 18 -15.64 6.27 -8.69
CA ALA A 18 -14.60 5.55 -9.43
C ALA A 18 -13.22 5.93 -8.86
N VAL A 19 -12.78 5.22 -7.83
CA VAL A 19 -11.47 5.40 -7.19
C VAL A 19 -10.60 4.15 -7.36
N ASN A 20 -9.32 4.36 -7.63
CA ASN A 20 -8.32 3.30 -7.64
C ASN A 20 -7.82 3.02 -6.21
N MET A 21 -8.06 1.80 -5.72
CA MET A 21 -7.68 1.32 -4.40
C MET A 21 -6.40 0.49 -4.52
N VAL A 22 -5.30 1.06 -4.05
CA VAL A 22 -3.96 0.47 -4.16
C VAL A 22 -3.52 -0.05 -2.80
N ALA A 23 -3.25 -1.35 -2.70
CA ALA A 23 -2.60 -1.92 -1.53
C ALA A 23 -1.07 -1.77 -1.62
N VAL A 24 -0.42 -1.66 -0.46
CA VAL A 24 1.04 -1.65 -0.35
C VAL A 24 1.46 -2.83 0.52
N GLU A 25 2.46 -3.58 0.07
CA GLU A 25 3.01 -4.70 0.81
C GLU A 25 4.54 -4.79 0.71
N PRO A 26 5.20 -5.49 1.65
CA PRO A 26 6.64 -5.71 1.57
C PRO A 26 6.99 -6.63 0.41
N ARG A 27 8.00 -6.24 -0.38
CA ARG A 27 8.53 -7.07 -1.47
C ARG A 27 9.02 -8.44 -1.00
N ASP A 28 9.61 -8.49 0.19
CA ASP A 28 10.15 -9.72 0.78
C ASP A 28 9.04 -10.63 1.36
N SER A 29 7.79 -10.15 1.44
CA SER A 29 6.63 -10.90 1.93
C SER A 29 5.36 -10.55 1.13
N PRO A 30 5.31 -10.84 -0.18
CA PRO A 30 4.32 -10.29 -1.10
C PRO A 30 3.04 -11.15 -1.15
N VAL A 31 2.45 -11.38 0.02
CA VAL A 31 1.35 -12.34 0.20
C VAL A 31 0.08 -11.94 -0.57
N ILE A 32 -0.22 -10.64 -0.68
CA ILE A 32 -1.37 -10.13 -1.44
C ILE A 32 -1.17 -10.36 -2.94
N SER A 33 0.02 -10.05 -3.47
CA SER A 33 0.34 -10.30 -4.88
C SER A 33 0.22 -11.79 -5.22
N GLN A 34 0.81 -12.65 -4.38
CA GLN A 34 0.74 -14.11 -4.56
C GLN A 34 -0.73 -14.59 -4.53
N ALA A 35 -1.54 -14.11 -3.59
CA ALA A 35 -2.95 -14.47 -3.50
C ALA A 35 -3.74 -14.05 -4.75
N LEU A 36 -3.54 -12.83 -5.26
CA LEU A 36 -4.20 -12.35 -6.47
C LEU A 36 -3.77 -13.13 -7.72
N ALA A 37 -2.51 -13.57 -7.77
CA ALA A 37 -1.97 -14.40 -8.84
C ALA A 37 -2.34 -15.89 -8.71
N SER A 38 -3.06 -16.29 -7.65
CA SER A 38 -3.34 -17.70 -7.31
C SER A 38 -2.06 -18.54 -7.17
N GLU A 39 -0.99 -17.92 -6.70
CA GLU A 39 0.29 -18.56 -6.40
C GLU A 39 0.32 -19.13 -4.98
N GLU A 40 1.27 -20.02 -4.71
CA GLU A 40 1.54 -20.51 -3.37
C GLU A 40 1.99 -19.35 -2.45
N ILE A 41 1.29 -19.18 -1.33
CA ILE A 41 1.59 -18.13 -0.36
C ILE A 41 2.91 -18.44 0.37
N LYS A 42 3.91 -17.59 0.16
CA LYS A 42 5.24 -17.68 0.77
C LYS A 42 5.58 -16.36 1.46
N PRO A 43 5.28 -16.23 2.76
CA PRO A 43 5.69 -15.05 3.52
C PRO A 43 7.20 -15.08 3.78
N GLY A 44 7.79 -13.90 3.89
CA GLY A 44 9.21 -13.75 4.24
C GLY A 44 9.42 -12.67 5.31
N PRO A 45 10.58 -12.69 6.00
CA PRO A 45 10.90 -11.67 6.98
C PRO A 45 11.11 -10.31 6.30
N HIS A 46 10.53 -9.24 6.87
CA HIS A 46 10.70 -7.86 6.41
C HIS A 46 10.73 -6.90 7.61
N LYS A 47 11.10 -5.64 7.35
CA LYS A 47 11.27 -4.60 8.39
C LYS A 47 10.19 -3.52 8.39
N ILE A 48 9.28 -3.54 7.42
CA ILE A 48 8.15 -2.58 7.35
C ILE A 48 7.08 -2.92 8.39
N GLN A 49 7.24 -2.39 9.61
CA GLN A 49 6.30 -2.65 10.72
C GLN A 49 4.88 -2.13 10.42
N GLY A 50 3.86 -2.91 10.78
CA GLY A 50 2.45 -2.54 10.66
C GLY A 50 1.74 -3.06 9.40
N ILE A 51 2.48 -3.55 8.40
CA ILE A 51 1.93 -4.21 7.21
C ILE A 51 2.61 -5.58 7.01
N GLY A 52 2.22 -6.34 5.98
CA GLY A 52 2.88 -7.61 5.63
C GLY A 52 2.69 -8.73 6.65
N ALA A 53 1.45 -8.98 7.10
CA ALA A 53 1.15 -9.92 8.18
C ALA A 53 1.58 -11.38 7.96
N GLY A 54 2.08 -11.74 6.77
CA GLY A 54 2.51 -13.09 6.41
C GLY A 54 1.37 -14.04 6.03
N PHE A 55 0.13 -13.56 5.99
CA PHE A 55 -1.06 -14.25 5.53
C PHE A 55 -2.09 -13.22 5.02
N ILE A 56 -3.15 -13.67 4.36
CA ILE A 56 -4.28 -12.81 3.98
C ILE A 56 -5.24 -12.71 5.18
N PRO A 57 -5.36 -11.54 5.84
CA PRO A 57 -6.26 -11.41 6.97
C PRO A 57 -7.72 -11.40 6.51
N GLU A 58 -8.61 -11.98 7.31
CA GLU A 58 -10.05 -12.08 7.00
C GLU A 58 -10.72 -10.72 6.76
N ASN A 59 -10.16 -9.64 7.32
CA ASN A 59 -10.66 -8.28 7.13
C ASN A 59 -10.16 -7.59 5.84
N LEU A 60 -9.42 -8.29 4.97
CA LEU A 60 -8.99 -7.82 3.66
C LEU A 60 -9.88 -8.42 2.56
N GLU A 61 -10.66 -7.59 1.87
CA GLU A 61 -11.45 -8.03 0.70
C GLU A 61 -10.66 -7.75 -0.58
N LEU A 62 -9.98 -8.79 -1.10
CA LEU A 62 -9.09 -8.68 -2.26
C LEU A 62 -9.78 -8.16 -3.53
N SER A 63 -11.06 -8.49 -3.73
CA SER A 63 -11.85 -8.06 -4.88
C SER A 63 -12.11 -6.55 -4.93
N LEU A 64 -11.76 -5.80 -3.89
CA LEU A 64 -11.87 -4.34 -3.88
C LEU A 64 -10.59 -3.63 -4.33
N LEU A 65 -9.47 -4.36 -4.41
CA LEU A 65 -8.17 -3.81 -4.79
C LEU A 65 -8.06 -3.75 -6.31
N ASP A 66 -7.59 -2.62 -6.82
CA ASP A 66 -7.32 -2.46 -8.25
C ASP A 66 -5.83 -2.70 -8.55
N ARG A 67 -4.96 -2.53 -7.56
CA ARG A 67 -3.52 -2.73 -7.68
C ARG A 67 -2.86 -3.04 -6.34
N VAL A 68 -1.71 -3.72 -6.40
CA VAL A 68 -0.81 -3.93 -5.26
C VAL A 68 0.58 -3.45 -5.66
N ILE A 69 1.22 -2.66 -4.81
CA ILE A 69 2.58 -2.19 -5.01
C ILE A 69 3.48 -2.82 -3.95
N GLN A 70 4.52 -3.51 -4.41
CA GLN A 70 5.56 -4.05 -3.56
C GLN A 70 6.64 -3.00 -3.30
N ILE A 71 7.00 -2.84 -2.02
CA ILE A 71 7.99 -1.88 -1.56
C ILE A 71 9.09 -2.62 -0.80
N THR A 72 10.36 -2.29 -1.09
CA THR A 72 11.49 -2.86 -0.33
C THR A 72 11.63 -2.18 1.03
N ASN A 73 12.38 -2.81 1.93
CA ASN A 73 12.67 -2.20 3.23
C ASN A 73 13.39 -0.86 3.05
N GLU A 74 14.38 -0.82 2.16
CA GLU A 74 15.22 0.34 1.86
C GLU A 74 14.38 1.51 1.36
N GLU A 75 13.49 1.26 0.39
CA GLU A 75 12.58 2.29 -0.14
C GLU A 75 11.68 2.89 0.94
N ALA A 76 11.16 2.06 1.85
CA ALA A 76 10.32 2.50 2.96
C ALA A 76 11.12 3.35 3.96
N PHE A 77 12.33 2.94 4.31
CA PHE A 77 13.20 3.66 5.25
C PHE A 77 13.67 5.01 4.69
N GLU A 78 14.16 5.01 3.45
CA GLU A 78 14.62 6.22 2.78
C GLU A 78 13.49 7.22 2.64
N THR A 79 12.31 6.76 2.21
CA THR A 79 11.14 7.64 2.05
C THR A 79 10.64 8.19 3.39
N ALA A 80 10.58 7.39 4.45
CA ALA A 80 10.19 7.88 5.78
C ALA A 80 11.15 8.97 6.29
N ARG A 81 12.46 8.81 6.05
CA ARG A 81 13.47 9.80 6.41
C ARG A 81 13.36 11.06 5.55
N ASP A 82 13.15 10.92 4.25
CA ASP A 82 12.96 12.03 3.33
C ASP A 82 11.75 12.87 3.71
N VAL A 83 10.62 12.22 4.01
CA VAL A 83 9.39 12.91 4.43
C VAL A 83 9.59 13.69 5.72
N MET A 84 10.34 13.14 6.68
CA MET A 84 10.70 13.87 7.90
C MET A 84 11.59 15.08 7.63
N THR A 85 12.60 14.91 6.77
CA THR A 85 13.64 15.92 6.55
C THR A 85 13.26 17.00 5.53
N LYS A 86 12.41 16.67 4.56
CA LYS A 86 12.00 17.57 3.47
C LYS A 86 10.63 18.18 3.71
N GLU A 87 9.69 17.41 4.27
CA GLU A 87 8.31 17.83 4.48
C GLU A 87 7.98 18.14 5.96
N GLY A 88 8.89 17.83 6.89
CA GLY A 88 8.70 18.06 8.32
C GLY A 88 7.69 17.11 8.97
N ILE A 89 7.36 15.98 8.32
CA ILE A 89 6.37 15.02 8.81
C ILE A 89 7.10 13.83 9.46
N LEU A 90 6.99 13.72 10.79
CA LEU A 90 7.51 12.59 11.56
C LEU A 90 6.52 11.41 11.48
N ALA A 91 6.80 10.43 10.62
CA ALA A 91 5.95 9.25 10.41
C ALA A 91 6.75 7.93 10.43
N GLY A 92 6.05 6.81 10.64
CA GLY A 92 6.64 5.47 10.73
C GLY A 92 7.08 4.87 9.40
N ILE A 93 7.67 3.67 9.45
CA ILE A 93 8.22 2.98 8.26
C ILE A 93 7.10 2.56 7.28
N SER A 94 5.94 2.13 7.78
CA SER A 94 4.76 1.84 6.94
C SER A 94 4.25 3.08 6.19
N SER A 95 4.32 4.25 6.82
CA SER A 95 4.03 5.54 6.18
C SER A 95 5.03 5.83 5.06
N GLY A 96 6.31 5.59 5.28
CA GLY A 96 7.34 5.65 4.24
C GLY A 96 7.04 4.72 3.06
N ALA A 97 6.60 3.48 3.33
CA ALA A 97 6.22 2.54 2.28
C ALA A 97 5.01 3.03 1.47
N ALA A 98 3.98 3.55 2.14
CA ALA A 98 2.79 4.07 1.49
C ALA A 98 3.11 5.28 0.58
N ILE A 99 3.98 6.18 1.04
CA ILE A 99 4.45 7.33 0.24
C ILE A 99 5.33 6.86 -0.93
N ALA A 100 6.24 5.90 -0.71
CA ALA A 100 7.09 5.35 -1.75
C ALA A 100 6.25 4.76 -2.91
N ALA A 101 5.19 4.02 -2.57
CA ALA A 101 4.24 3.50 -3.55
C ALA A 101 3.52 4.63 -4.30
N ALA A 102 3.06 5.66 -3.60
CA ALA A 102 2.40 6.82 -4.20
C ALA A 102 3.32 7.59 -5.16
N VAL A 103 4.58 7.79 -4.79
CA VAL A 103 5.59 8.44 -5.65
C VAL A 103 5.88 7.61 -6.90
N LYS A 104 5.92 6.27 -6.80
CA LYS A 104 6.03 5.39 -7.98
C LYS A 104 4.84 5.56 -8.92
N LEU A 105 3.62 5.51 -8.39
CA LEU A 105 2.40 5.70 -9.17
C LEU A 105 2.33 7.08 -9.82
N ALA A 106 2.68 8.14 -9.10
CA ALA A 106 2.66 9.51 -9.61
C ALA A 106 3.61 9.74 -10.81
N LYS A 107 4.63 8.87 -10.99
CA LYS A 107 5.54 8.92 -12.14
C LYS A 107 4.99 8.20 -13.37
N GLU A 108 3.93 7.40 -13.22
CA GLU A 108 3.33 6.67 -14.33
C GLU A 108 2.41 7.61 -15.15
N PRO A 109 2.45 7.56 -16.50
CA PRO A 109 1.63 8.43 -17.34
C PRO A 109 0.11 8.33 -17.07
N GLU A 110 -0.37 7.15 -16.65
CA GLU A 110 -1.77 6.91 -16.29
C GLU A 110 -2.26 7.79 -15.13
N PHE A 111 -1.35 8.14 -14.21
CA PHE A 111 -1.63 8.95 -13.02
C PHE A 111 -1.27 10.42 -13.20
N ALA A 112 -0.87 10.85 -14.39
CA ALA A 112 -0.63 12.25 -14.68
C ALA A 112 -1.90 13.08 -14.41
N ASN A 113 -1.75 14.16 -13.64
CA ASN A 113 -2.85 15.04 -13.20
C ASN A 113 -3.95 14.35 -12.37
N LYS A 114 -3.66 13.19 -11.77
CA LYS A 114 -4.55 12.54 -10.79
C LYS A 114 -4.16 12.94 -9.37
N GLU A 115 -5.14 12.92 -8.48
CA GLU A 115 -4.91 13.09 -7.05
C GLU A 115 -4.71 11.72 -6.39
N ILE A 116 -3.59 11.56 -5.68
CA ILE A 116 -3.28 10.35 -4.92
C ILE A 116 -3.32 10.69 -3.44
N VAL A 117 -4.24 10.06 -2.70
CA VAL A 117 -4.37 10.19 -1.25
C VAL A 117 -3.68 9.01 -0.58
N VAL A 118 -2.80 9.29 0.38
CA VAL A 118 -2.01 8.29 1.10
C VAL A 118 -2.38 8.33 2.58
N ILE A 119 -2.51 7.16 3.20
CA ILE A 119 -2.68 7.04 4.64
C ILE A 119 -1.31 6.85 5.27
N LEU A 120 -0.99 7.68 6.27
CA LEU A 120 0.22 7.57 7.09
C LEU A 120 -0.18 7.00 8.47
N PRO A 121 -0.01 5.68 8.69
CA PRO A 121 -0.38 5.04 9.95
C PRO A 121 0.63 5.29 11.08
#